data_AF-A0A7G6ZC12-F1
#
_entry.id   AF-A0A7G6ZC12-F1
#
_cell.length_a   1.000
_cell.length_b   1.000
_cell.length_c   1.000
_cell.angle_alpha   90.00
_cell.angle_beta   90.00
_cell.angle_gamma   90.00
#
_symmetry.space_group_name_H-M   'P 1'
#
loop_
_entity.id
_entity.type
_entity.pdbx_description
1 polymer ?
#
loop_
_entity_poly.entity_id
_entity_poly.type
_entity_poly.pdbx_seq_one_letter_code
_entity_poly.pdbx_strand_id
1 'polypeptide(L)' 'MAKPAEVAEAVACLASPRCGSTTGTCLAVDGGLQNLRLRSA' A
#
# COMPACT_ATOMS: atom_id res chain seq x y z
N MET A 1 -10.04 -0.44 8.22
CA MET A 1 -9.68 -1.24 7.03
C MET A 1 -9.67 -0.30 5.84
N ALA A 2 -8.67 -0.44 4.95
CA ALA A 2 -8.61 0.37 3.75
C ALA A 2 -9.88 0.20 2.91
N LYS A 3 -10.36 1.30 2.32
CA LYS A 3 -11.50 1.31 1.41
C LYS A 3 -11.07 0.80 0.04
N PRO A 4 -11.97 0.17 -0.73
CA PRO A 4 -11.64 -0.26 -2.10
C PRO A 4 -11.06 0.85 -2.99
N ALA A 5 -11.51 2.09 -2.81
CA ALA A 5 -11.01 3.25 -3.55
C ALA A 5 -9.51 3.53 -3.28
N GLU A 6 -9.05 3.38 -2.04
CA GLU A 6 -7.64 3.63 -1.67
C GLU A 6 -6.73 2.58 -2.31
N VAL A 7 -7.19 1.32 -2.36
CA VAL A 7 -6.47 0.23 -3.05
C VAL A 7 -6.45 0.48 -4.56
N ALA A 8 -7.57 0.89 -5.15
CA ALA A 8 -7.66 1.18 -6.58
C ALA A 8 -6.71 2.31 -7.01
N GLU A 9 -6.60 3.37 -6.20
CA GLU A 9 -5.67 4.48 -6.45
C GLU A 9 -4.21 4.02 -6.37
N ALA A 10 -3.85 3.22 -5.36
CA ALA A 10 -2.51 2.67 -5.23
C ALA A 10 -2.13 1.77 -6.43
N VAL A 11 -3.06 0.94 -6.89
CA VAL A 11 -2.89 0.13 -8.11
C VAL A 11 -2.73 1.01 -9.35
N ALA A 12 -3.58 2.03 -9.51
CA ALA A 12 -3.48 2.96 -10.65
C ALA A 12 -2.15 3.73 -10.66
N CYS A 13 -1.64 4.11 -9.49
CA CYS A 13 -0.32 4.74 -9.35
C CYS A 13 0.80 3.79 -9.80
N LEU A 14 0.82 2.56 -9.28
CA LEU A 14 1.84 1.55 -9.64
C LEU A 14 1.77 1.14 -11.12
N ALA A 15 0.57 1.06 -11.70
CA ALA A 15 0.36 0.73 -13.10
C ALA A 15 0.70 1.91 -14.05
N SER A 16 0.95 3.11 -13.52
CA SER A 16 1.25 4.28 -14.34
C SER A 16 2.69 4.26 -14.86
N PRO A 17 2.99 4.93 -16.00
CA PRO A 17 4.35 5.03 -16.54
C PRO A 17 5.37 5.65 -15.56
N ARG A 18 4.89 6.43 -14.58
CA ARG A 18 5.74 7.08 -13.56
C ARG A 18 6.40 6.07 -12.62
N CYS A 19 5.82 4.89 -12.47
CA CYS A 19 6.31 3.81 -11.62
C CYS A 19 7.05 2.71 -12.43
N GLY A 20 7.49 2.99 -13.66
CA GLY A 20 8.10 1.97 -14.55
C GLY A 20 9.37 1.28 -14.03
N SER A 21 10.07 1.88 -13.05
CA SER A 21 11.23 1.26 -12.38
C SER A 21 10.88 0.65 -11.01
N THR A 22 9.64 0.79 -10.55
CA THR A 22 9.18 0.27 -9.26
C THR A 22 8.73 -1.17 -9.42
N THR A 23 9.65 -2.10 -9.18
CA THR A 23 9.41 -3.55 -9.27
C THR A 23 9.98 -4.27 -8.04
N GLY A 24 9.44 -5.45 -7.73
CA GLY A 24 9.90 -6.27 -6.61
C GLY A 24 9.66 -5.65 -5.23
N THR A 25 8.71 -4.71 -5.11
CA THR A 25 8.40 -4.01 -3.86
C THR A 25 7.00 -4.35 -3.36
N CYS A 26 6.79 -4.24 -2.05
CA CYS A 26 5.47 -4.32 -1.43
C CYS A 26 5.02 -2.92 -1.01
N LEU A 27 3.87 -2.46 -1.50
CA LEU A 27 3.25 -1.21 -1.08
C LEU A 27 2.11 -1.50 -0.09
N ALA A 28 2.29 -1.12 1.18
CA ALA A 28 1.27 -1.28 2.20
C ALA A 28 0.15 -0.24 2.03
N VAL A 29 -1.11 -0.70 1.98
CA VAL A 29 -2.32 0.13 1.93
C VAL A 29 -3.23 -0.27 3.10
N ASP A 30 -2.80 0.02 4.32
CA ASP A 30 -3.45 -0.51 5.53
C ASP A 30 -3.55 0.50 6.69
N GLY A 31 -3.17 1.76 6.46
CA GLY A 31 -3.15 2.78 7.51
C GLY A 31 -2.01 2.61 8.52
N GLY A 32 -0.94 1.88 8.17
CA GLY A 32 0.24 1.70 9.01
C GLY A 32 0.23 0.44 9.85
N LEU A 33 -0.67 -0.51 9.57
CA LEU A 33 -0.83 -1.73 10.36
C LEU A 33 0.34 -2.71 10.19
N GLN A 34 0.89 -2.85 8.98
CA GLN A 34 1.96 -3.80 8.66
C GLN A 34 3.17 -3.69 9.59
N ASN A 35 3.52 -2.46 9.97
CA ASN A 35 4.70 -2.17 10.80
C ASN A 35 4.31 -1.77 12.24
N LEU A 36 3.03 -1.91 12.60
CA LEU A 36 2.56 -1.55 13.92
C LEU A 36 3.02 -2.59 14.95
N ARG A 37 3.62 -2.12 16.04
CA ARG A 37 3.91 -2.96 17.21
C ARG A 37 2.79 -2.80 18.22
N LEU A 38 1.95 -3.82 18.35
CA LEU A 38 0.89 -3.83 19.35
C LEU A 38 1.48 -3.98 20.76
N ARG A 39 0.87 -3.29 21.73
CA ARG A 39 1.15 -3.52 23.15
C ARG A 39 0.45 -4.81 23.58
N SER A 40 1.06 -5.57 24.48
CA SER A 40 0.33 -6.65 25.16
C SER A 40 -0.85 -6.07 25.92
N ALA A 41 -1.94 -6.84 25.97
CA ALA A 41 -2.97 -6.65 26.97
C ALA A 41 -2.42 -6.94 28.37
#